data_AF-A0A9R1F5W2-F1
#
_entry.id   AF-A0A9R1F5W2-F1
#
_cell.length_a   1.000
_cell.length_b   1.000
_cell.length_c   1.000
_cell.angle_alpha   90.00
_cell.angle_beta   90.00
_cell.angle_gamma   90.00
#
_symmetry.space_group_name_H-M   'P 1'
#
loop_
_entity.id
_entity.type
_entity.pdbx_description
1 polymer ?
#
loop_
_entity_poly.entity_id
_entity_poly.type
_entity_poly.pdbx_seq_one_letter_code
_entity_poly.pdbx_strand_id
1 'polypeptide(L)'
;MEVEPASNVWEDAPDNILLRVAAYLPFRLDRLRMSLVSPHWRRALCGRGQGRPPQLPLLPPLPPVLPWLVFPNTEEPSLFCAIDRMSYPLGLPRDVRNARFCGSCDGGWLVLALDTRPTQYALYNLYFGQRIPLPGGLTIPDGAGNVPLVLCAATFTSSPTSPGPNGYMIGAIVLVCSKWCAAFWREGLPNWITSESDDVWMRRPPQDVKFAGGAFFFVTADEKIVMYVPTFAGDENQYVMRRFDCDMLQRDGYADDLQGNAKIARYLVDSRGVLHMVLRYIYNNQGTTRLRVFKYHVLPQVADDVPPTGTWLSVSELDGQMLFLGQGCSRSIEVAQFEGFEGSTIYFPDDRFIPDPEPTVDNRRSYSFIDMGKYSLQGEQGGVQPWPPVDRRPARSDKAPPTWWLH
;
A
#
# COMPACT_ATOMS: atom_id res chain seq x y z
N MET A 1 34.71 4.44 -45.86
CA MET A 1 34.76 5.02 -44.51
C MET A 1 33.37 4.83 -43.93
N GLU A 2 33.17 3.71 -43.25
CA GLU A 2 31.93 3.47 -42.50
C GLU A 2 31.92 4.44 -41.33
N VAL A 3 30.83 5.20 -41.20
CA VAL A 3 30.61 6.10 -40.07
C VAL A 3 30.16 5.20 -38.91
N GLU A 4 31.04 5.01 -37.92
CA GLU A 4 30.63 4.37 -36.68
C GLU A 4 29.47 5.16 -36.06
N PRO A 5 28.39 4.49 -35.60
CA PRO A 5 27.31 5.19 -34.92
C PRO A 5 27.86 5.86 -33.67
N ALA A 6 27.64 7.17 -33.54
CA ALA A 6 28.09 7.94 -32.38
C ALA A 6 27.61 7.26 -31.10
N SER A 7 28.55 6.78 -30.28
CA SER A 7 28.22 6.21 -28.98
C SER A 7 27.48 7.27 -28.16
N ASN A 8 26.37 6.87 -27.56
CA ASN A 8 25.57 7.78 -26.76
C ASN A 8 26.39 8.16 -25.52
N VAL A 9 26.97 9.36 -25.51
CA VAL A 9 27.90 9.87 -24.48
C VAL A 9 27.32 9.76 -23.06
N TRP A 10 25.99 9.72 -22.94
CA TRP A 10 25.27 9.58 -21.68
C TRP A 10 25.13 8.14 -21.20
N GLU A 11 25.23 7.15 -22.08
CA GLU A 11 25.05 5.73 -21.73
C GLU A 11 26.12 5.24 -20.75
N ASP A 12 27.35 5.76 -20.88
CA ASP A 12 28.52 5.45 -20.03
C ASP A 12 28.93 6.61 -19.10
N ALA A 13 28.03 7.55 -18.81
CA ALA A 13 28.34 8.73 -18.00
C ALA A 13 28.79 8.35 -16.57
N PRO A 14 29.94 8.87 -16.07
CA PRO A 14 30.45 8.53 -14.74
C PRO A 14 29.46 8.80 -13.60
N ASP A 15 29.49 7.96 -12.56
CA ASP A 15 28.53 8.00 -11.45
C ASP A 15 28.46 9.37 -10.75
N ASN A 16 29.59 10.07 -10.61
CA ASN A 16 29.65 11.40 -10.01
C ASN A 16 28.95 12.48 -10.86
N ILE A 17 28.96 12.35 -12.19
CA ILE A 17 28.25 13.25 -13.10
C ILE A 17 26.75 13.01 -13.00
N LEU A 18 26.32 11.75 -12.99
CA LEU A 18 24.91 11.39 -12.82
C LEU A 18 24.35 11.86 -11.48
N LEU A 19 25.09 11.66 -10.39
CA LEU A 19 24.72 12.18 -9.07
C LEU A 19 24.62 13.71 -9.04
N ARG A 20 25.54 14.39 -9.73
CA ARG A 20 25.55 15.86 -9.80
C ARG A 20 24.37 16.39 -10.61
N VAL A 21 24.06 15.80 -11.76
CA VAL A 21 22.88 16.15 -12.55
C VAL A 21 21.60 15.91 -11.74
N ALA A 22 21.47 14.75 -11.08
CA ALA A 22 20.32 14.47 -10.22
C ALA A 22 20.19 15.45 -9.05
N ALA A 23 21.32 15.95 -8.52
CA ALA A 23 21.32 16.97 -7.48
C ALA A 23 20.70 18.30 -7.95
N TYR A 24 20.83 18.63 -9.23
CA TYR A 24 20.23 19.81 -9.84
C TYR A 24 18.78 19.59 -10.29
N LEU A 25 18.28 18.34 -10.31
CA LEU A 25 16.88 18.06 -10.63
C LEU A 25 16.00 18.39 -9.40
N PRO A 26 15.07 19.36 -9.51
CA PRO A 26 14.26 19.82 -8.39
C PRO A 26 13.16 18.83 -8.00
N PHE A 27 12.71 17.97 -8.91
CA PHE A 27 11.60 17.03 -8.70
C PHE A 27 12.06 15.58 -8.52
N ARG A 28 11.45 14.83 -7.59
CA ARG A 28 11.71 13.38 -7.42
C ARG A 28 11.42 12.59 -8.69
N LEU A 29 10.39 12.99 -9.44
CA LEU A 29 9.98 12.40 -10.71
C LEU A 29 11.17 12.39 -11.70
N ASP A 30 11.90 13.48 -11.80
CA ASP A 30 13.03 13.57 -12.72
C ASP A 30 14.22 12.73 -12.24
N ARG A 31 14.48 12.70 -10.92
CA ARG A 31 15.51 11.82 -10.34
C ARG A 31 15.18 10.34 -10.52
N LEU A 32 13.91 9.97 -10.36
CA LEU A 32 13.47 8.61 -10.64
C LEU A 32 13.55 8.29 -12.13
N ARG A 33 13.05 9.17 -13.01
CA ARG A 33 13.15 8.99 -14.47
C ARG A 33 14.60 8.76 -14.86
N MET A 34 15.52 9.54 -14.27
CA MET A 34 16.95 9.36 -14.43
C MET A 34 17.41 7.96 -13.98
N SER A 35 16.91 7.43 -12.86
CA SER A 35 17.19 6.05 -12.41
C SER A 35 16.55 4.94 -13.26
N LEU A 36 15.57 5.28 -14.10
CA LEU A 36 14.90 4.34 -15.01
C LEU A 36 15.55 4.26 -16.39
N VAL A 37 16.48 5.17 -16.74
CA VAL A 37 17.15 5.22 -18.05
C VAL A 37 17.93 3.94 -18.35
N SER A 38 18.75 3.47 -17.40
CA SER A 38 19.54 2.24 -17.56
C SER A 38 19.91 1.62 -16.21
N PRO A 39 20.30 0.33 -16.16
CA PRO A 39 20.82 -0.29 -14.94
C PRO A 39 22.06 0.43 -14.37
N HIS A 40 22.89 1.04 -15.22
CA HIS A 40 24.03 1.84 -14.80
C HIS A 40 23.60 3.12 -14.07
N TRP A 41 22.68 3.88 -14.68
CA TRP A 41 22.16 5.12 -14.10
C TRP A 41 21.45 4.87 -12.78
N ARG A 42 20.68 3.78 -12.71
CA ARG A 42 20.09 3.29 -11.47
C ARG A 42 21.19 3.12 -10.41
N ARG A 43 22.23 2.31 -10.68
CA ARG A 43 23.31 2.03 -9.72
C ARG A 43 24.00 3.29 -9.21
N ALA A 44 24.29 4.24 -10.10
CA ALA A 44 24.89 5.53 -9.78
C ALA A 44 24.03 6.31 -8.77
N LEU A 45 22.75 6.49 -9.08
CA LEU A 45 21.78 7.26 -8.29
C LEU A 45 21.39 6.58 -6.97
N CYS A 46 21.54 5.24 -6.89
CA CYS A 46 21.38 4.47 -5.65
C CYS A 46 22.56 4.63 -4.67
N GLY A 47 23.63 5.34 -5.05
CA GLY A 47 24.86 5.39 -4.26
C GLY A 47 25.62 4.07 -4.21
N ARG A 48 25.39 3.16 -5.18
CA ARG A 48 26.08 1.87 -5.32
C ARG A 48 27.15 1.89 -6.43
N GLY A 49 27.45 3.09 -6.93
CA GLY A 49 28.45 3.36 -7.95
C GLY A 49 29.89 3.46 -7.41
N GLN A 50 30.87 3.45 -8.30
CA GLN A 50 32.27 3.70 -7.95
C GLN A 50 32.56 5.20 -7.88
N GLY A 51 33.36 5.63 -6.89
CA GLY A 51 33.87 7.01 -6.83
C GLY A 51 32.96 8.05 -6.17
N ARG A 52 32.26 7.70 -5.09
CA ARG A 52 31.47 8.65 -4.28
C ARG A 52 32.34 9.83 -3.81
N PRO A 53 31.99 11.09 -4.11
CA PRO A 53 32.61 12.23 -3.45
C PRO A 53 32.18 12.28 -1.97
N PRO A 54 33.10 12.59 -1.02
CA PRO A 54 32.87 12.48 0.41
C PRO A 54 31.78 13.40 0.97
N GLN A 55 31.40 14.45 0.24
CA GLN A 55 30.33 15.37 0.62
C GLN A 55 29.50 15.73 -0.62
N LEU A 56 28.24 15.29 -0.63
CA LEU A 56 27.24 15.80 -1.58
C LEU A 56 26.66 17.09 -1.00
N PRO A 57 26.30 18.08 -1.83
CA PRO A 57 25.54 19.24 -1.37
C PRO A 57 24.27 18.77 -0.66
N LEU A 58 23.87 19.47 0.41
CA LEU A 58 22.57 19.27 1.04
C LEU A 58 21.49 19.52 -0.02
N LEU A 59 20.87 18.46 -0.50
CA LEU A 59 19.77 18.55 -1.45
C LEU A 59 18.60 19.25 -0.75
N PRO A 60 17.91 20.19 -1.40
CA PRO A 60 16.68 20.74 -0.84
C PRO A 60 15.70 19.58 -0.56
N PRO A 61 14.90 19.68 0.52
CA PRO A 61 13.86 18.69 0.80
C PRO A 61 12.99 18.55 -0.45
N LEU A 62 12.93 17.32 -0.93
CA LEU A 62 12.20 16.99 -2.14
C LEU A 62 10.73 17.38 -1.98
N PRO A 63 10.10 18.03 -2.99
CA PRO A 63 8.69 18.36 -2.92
C PRO A 63 7.86 17.08 -2.69
N PRO A 64 6.72 17.19 -1.98
CA PRO A 64 5.79 16.09 -1.81
C PRO A 64 5.34 15.58 -3.19
N VAL A 65 5.18 14.27 -3.33
CA VAL A 65 4.85 13.61 -4.60
C VAL A 65 3.60 12.78 -4.38
N LEU A 66 2.68 12.84 -5.33
CA LEU A 66 1.53 11.96 -5.35
C LEU A 66 1.95 10.49 -5.52
N PRO A 67 1.20 9.55 -4.94
CA PRO A 67 1.36 8.13 -5.23
C PRO A 67 1.25 7.91 -6.74
N TRP A 68 2.15 7.08 -7.26
CA TRP A 68 2.04 6.64 -8.63
C TRP A 68 1.37 5.29 -8.68
N LEU A 69 0.68 5.02 -9.78
CA LEU A 69 -0.06 3.78 -9.92
C LEU A 69 0.77 2.79 -10.72
N VAL A 70 1.18 1.69 -10.09
CA VAL A 70 1.82 0.57 -10.78
C VAL A 70 0.73 -0.26 -11.41
N PHE A 71 0.91 -0.60 -12.68
CA PHE A 71 0.13 -1.57 -13.43
C PHE A 71 0.98 -2.82 -13.67
N PRO A 72 0.83 -3.86 -12.83
CA PRO A 72 1.57 -5.10 -13.01
C PRO A 72 1.18 -5.80 -14.31
N ASN A 73 2.16 -6.33 -15.02
CA ASN A 73 1.96 -7.18 -16.19
C ASN A 73 3.22 -8.03 -16.38
N THR A 74 3.07 -9.28 -16.83
CA THR A 74 4.22 -10.16 -17.00
C THR A 74 5.10 -9.79 -18.20
N GLU A 75 4.52 -9.20 -19.24
CA GLU A 75 5.21 -8.75 -20.44
C GLU A 75 5.65 -7.30 -20.30
N GLU A 76 4.69 -6.38 -20.15
CA GLU A 76 4.88 -4.93 -20.21
C GLU A 76 4.30 -4.23 -18.97
N PRO A 77 4.92 -4.39 -17.79
CA PRO A 77 4.53 -3.62 -16.62
C PRO A 77 4.72 -2.12 -16.88
N SER A 78 3.79 -1.31 -16.38
CA SER A 78 3.83 0.13 -16.55
C SER A 78 3.51 0.84 -15.25
N LEU A 79 3.78 2.13 -15.25
CA LEU A 79 3.58 3.00 -14.11
C LEU A 79 2.98 4.31 -14.58
N PHE A 80 1.94 4.78 -13.92
CA PHE A 80 1.25 6.02 -14.24
C PHE A 80 1.54 7.09 -13.20
N CYS A 81 1.99 8.24 -13.67
CA CYS A 81 2.20 9.43 -12.84
C CYS A 81 0.99 10.35 -12.94
N ALA A 82 0.40 10.66 -11.78
CA ALA A 82 -0.80 11.51 -11.71
C ALA A 82 -0.54 12.96 -12.11
N ILE A 83 0.70 13.45 -11.92
CA ILE A 83 1.08 14.85 -12.16
C ILE A 83 1.16 15.16 -13.66
N ASP A 84 1.93 14.38 -14.40
CA ASP A 84 2.10 14.58 -15.85
C ASP A 84 1.03 13.84 -16.67
N ARG A 85 0.23 12.97 -16.03
CA ARG A 85 -0.80 12.13 -16.65
C ARG A 85 -0.27 11.18 -17.72
N MET A 86 0.98 10.74 -17.55
CA MET A 86 1.67 9.83 -18.46
C MET A 86 1.91 8.46 -17.83
N SER A 87 1.95 7.46 -18.71
CA SER A 87 2.38 6.10 -18.37
C SER A 87 3.77 5.83 -18.90
N TYR A 88 4.56 5.14 -18.09
CA TYR A 88 5.96 4.83 -18.33
C TYR A 88 6.18 3.32 -18.24
N PRO A 89 6.97 2.72 -19.15
CA PRO A 89 7.42 1.34 -19.00
C PRO A 89 8.18 1.16 -17.68
N LEU A 90 7.89 0.09 -16.94
CA LEU A 90 8.51 -0.17 -15.65
C LEU A 90 9.44 -1.39 -15.73
N GLY A 91 10.75 -1.14 -15.83
CA GLY A 91 11.74 -2.23 -15.91
C GLY A 91 11.85 -3.07 -14.64
N LEU A 92 11.06 -4.14 -14.54
CA LEU A 92 11.02 -5.07 -13.40
C LEU A 92 11.69 -6.43 -13.73
N PRO A 93 12.42 -7.02 -12.77
CA PRO A 93 12.84 -8.42 -12.86
C PRO A 93 11.67 -9.38 -13.12
N ARG A 94 11.92 -10.50 -13.82
CA ARG A 94 10.88 -11.47 -14.22
C ARG A 94 10.04 -11.98 -13.05
N ASP A 95 10.69 -12.30 -11.94
CA ASP A 95 10.02 -12.79 -10.73
C ASP A 95 9.15 -11.72 -10.05
N VAL A 96 9.58 -10.45 -10.07
CA VAL A 96 8.80 -9.31 -9.55
C VAL A 96 7.61 -9.00 -10.45
N ARG A 97 7.75 -9.13 -11.78
CA ARG A 97 6.63 -9.00 -12.72
C ARG A 97 5.52 -10.02 -12.48
N ASN A 98 5.90 -11.21 -12.04
CA ASN A 98 4.98 -12.30 -11.72
C ASN A 98 4.43 -12.22 -10.29
N ALA A 99 4.92 -11.30 -9.45
CA ALA A 99 4.55 -11.23 -8.05
C ALA A 99 3.18 -10.58 -7.82
N ARG A 100 2.52 -10.97 -6.73
CA ARG A 100 1.36 -10.24 -6.20
C ARG A 100 1.83 -9.15 -5.24
N PHE A 101 1.28 -7.97 -5.41
CA PHE A 101 1.57 -6.79 -4.61
C PHE A 101 0.60 -6.79 -3.43
N CYS A 102 1.14 -6.71 -2.22
CA CYS A 102 0.38 -6.87 -0.98
C CYS A 102 0.39 -5.59 -0.13
N GLY A 103 0.93 -4.49 -0.64
CA GLY A 103 1.07 -3.25 0.11
C GLY A 103 2.31 -2.48 -0.31
N SER A 104 2.40 -1.24 0.14
CA SER A 104 3.51 -0.35 -0.14
C SER A 104 3.71 0.63 1.01
N CYS A 105 4.92 1.18 1.11
CA CYS A 105 5.22 2.26 2.03
C CYS A 105 6.15 3.28 1.40
N ASP A 106 6.24 4.41 2.07
CA ASP A 106 7.07 5.54 1.67
C ASP A 106 8.54 5.10 1.51
N GLY A 107 9.30 5.85 0.73
CA GLY A 107 10.66 5.47 0.32
C GLY A 107 10.71 4.43 -0.79
N GLY A 108 9.57 4.10 -1.41
CA GLY A 108 9.48 3.32 -2.64
C GLY A 108 9.42 1.81 -2.46
N TRP A 109 9.00 1.34 -1.28
CA TRP A 109 8.98 -0.08 -0.95
C TRP A 109 7.63 -0.71 -1.22
N LEU A 110 7.67 -1.95 -1.70
CA LEU A 110 6.53 -2.82 -1.97
C LEU A 110 6.66 -4.10 -1.17
N VAL A 111 5.53 -4.65 -0.72
CA VAL A 111 5.44 -6.01 -0.16
C VAL A 111 5.00 -6.94 -1.27
N LEU A 112 5.82 -7.94 -1.59
CA LEU A 112 5.59 -8.86 -2.69
C LEU A 112 5.40 -10.29 -2.20
N ALA A 113 4.42 -10.97 -2.79
CA ALA A 113 4.30 -12.43 -2.77
C ALA A 113 4.76 -12.97 -4.13
N LEU A 114 5.92 -13.62 -4.16
CA LEU A 114 6.58 -14.09 -5.37
C LEU A 114 5.95 -15.39 -5.87
N ASP A 115 5.69 -15.51 -7.18
CA ASP A 115 5.12 -16.69 -7.83
C ASP A 115 6.14 -17.86 -7.89
N THR A 116 6.37 -18.47 -6.73
CA THR A 116 7.33 -19.54 -6.45
C THR A 116 6.62 -20.66 -5.68
N ARG A 117 7.21 -21.86 -5.67
CA ARG A 117 6.70 -23.02 -4.91
C ARG A 117 7.79 -23.57 -3.98
N PRO A 118 7.67 -23.43 -2.65
CA PRO A 118 6.63 -22.69 -1.92
C PRO A 118 6.69 -21.18 -2.20
N THR A 119 5.58 -20.46 -1.99
CA THR A 119 5.51 -19.01 -2.17
C THR A 119 6.47 -18.30 -1.23
N GLN A 120 7.36 -17.48 -1.80
CA GLN A 120 8.28 -16.63 -1.07
C GLN A 120 7.75 -15.20 -0.97
N TYR A 121 8.16 -14.48 0.07
CA TYR A 121 7.79 -13.09 0.28
C TYR A 121 9.03 -12.20 0.33
N ALA A 122 8.91 -10.96 -0.13
CA ALA A 122 10.00 -10.01 -0.06
C ALA A 122 9.49 -8.57 -0.02
N LEU A 123 10.28 -7.70 0.61
CA LEU A 123 10.25 -6.28 0.34
C LEU A 123 11.05 -6.00 -0.91
N TYR A 124 10.51 -5.18 -1.81
CA TYR A 124 11.20 -4.74 -3.00
C TYR A 124 11.14 -3.22 -3.12
N ASN A 125 12.31 -2.59 -3.24
CA ASN A 125 12.39 -1.15 -3.46
C ASN A 125 12.46 -0.86 -4.97
N LEU A 126 11.47 -0.14 -5.51
CA LEU A 126 11.42 0.17 -6.94
C LEU A 126 12.55 1.13 -7.39
N TYR A 127 13.03 2.02 -6.53
CA TYR A 127 14.12 2.93 -6.88
C TYR A 127 15.43 2.17 -7.09
N PHE A 128 15.73 1.27 -6.16
CA PHE A 128 17.07 0.71 -6.03
C PHE A 128 17.18 -0.76 -6.45
N GLY A 129 16.04 -1.41 -6.71
CA GLY A 129 15.99 -2.87 -6.91
C GLY A 129 16.43 -3.67 -5.68
N GLN A 130 16.47 -3.03 -4.51
CA GLN A 130 16.85 -3.67 -3.25
C GLN A 130 15.78 -4.66 -2.81
N ARG A 131 16.22 -5.78 -2.24
CA ARG A 131 15.37 -6.85 -1.72
C ARG A 131 15.67 -7.11 -0.25
N ILE A 132 14.61 -7.30 0.53
CA ILE A 132 14.71 -7.82 1.89
C ILE A 132 13.77 -9.03 1.96
N PRO A 133 14.27 -10.25 2.20
CA PRO A 133 13.42 -11.43 2.26
C PRO A 133 12.49 -11.34 3.48
N LEU A 134 11.24 -11.75 3.29
CA LEU A 134 10.26 -11.89 4.37
C LEU A 134 10.00 -13.38 4.62
N PRO A 135 9.83 -13.81 5.88
CA PRO A 135 9.59 -15.21 6.17
C PRO A 135 8.23 -15.69 5.64
N GLY A 136 8.15 -16.97 5.29
CA GLY A 136 6.92 -17.60 4.79
C GLY A 136 6.06 -18.24 5.88
N GLY A 137 6.46 -18.13 7.15
CA GLY A 137 5.81 -18.80 8.26
C GLY A 137 5.51 -17.90 9.46
N LEU A 138 4.47 -18.27 10.19
CA LEU A 138 3.95 -17.61 11.39
C LEU A 138 4.21 -18.48 12.62
N THR A 139 4.69 -17.86 13.69
CA THR A 139 4.82 -18.49 15.02
C THR A 139 3.52 -18.29 15.79
N ILE A 140 2.88 -19.40 16.20
CA ILE A 140 1.66 -19.38 17.02
C ILE A 140 2.05 -19.73 18.47
N PRO A 141 1.70 -18.91 19.48
CA PRO A 141 2.09 -19.10 20.88
C PRO A 141 1.77 -20.50 21.45
N ASP A 142 0.62 -21.08 21.08
CA ASP A 142 0.12 -22.36 21.64
C ASP A 142 0.03 -23.51 20.60
N GLY A 143 0.71 -23.38 19.46
CA GLY A 143 0.60 -24.29 18.31
C GLY A 143 1.87 -25.04 17.93
N ALA A 144 1.73 -26.00 17.00
CA ALA A 144 2.81 -26.82 16.43
C ALA A 144 3.84 -26.01 15.62
N GLY A 145 4.68 -25.22 16.29
CA GLY A 145 5.78 -24.50 15.67
C GLY A 145 5.38 -23.53 14.56
N ASN A 146 6.27 -23.36 13.60
CA ASN A 146 6.13 -22.43 12.48
C ASN A 146 5.15 -22.95 11.42
N VAL A 147 4.09 -22.19 11.10
CA VAL A 147 3.07 -22.58 10.12
C VAL A 147 3.11 -21.70 8.87
N PRO A 148 2.94 -22.26 7.64
CA PRO A 148 2.91 -21.47 6.42
C PRO A 148 1.76 -20.44 6.41
N LEU A 149 2.02 -19.26 5.84
CA LEU A 149 1.02 -18.21 5.71
C LEU A 149 0.82 -17.74 4.26
N VAL A 150 -0.35 -17.17 3.99
CA VAL A 150 -0.65 -16.40 2.79
C VAL A 150 -0.81 -14.93 3.16
N LEU A 151 0.12 -14.08 2.72
CA LEU A 151 0.10 -12.64 3.02
C LEU A 151 -0.86 -11.91 2.10
N CYS A 152 -1.93 -11.30 2.61
CA CYS A 152 -2.97 -10.67 1.79
C CYS A 152 -2.73 -9.17 1.59
N ALA A 153 -2.57 -8.43 2.68
CA ALA A 153 -2.30 -7.00 2.69
C ALA A 153 -1.34 -6.66 3.83
N ALA A 154 -0.53 -5.62 3.70
CA ALA A 154 0.47 -5.24 4.69
C ALA A 154 0.73 -3.73 4.70
N THR A 155 1.02 -3.23 5.90
CA THR A 155 1.36 -1.83 6.16
C THR A 155 2.59 -1.75 7.08
N PHE A 156 3.19 -0.58 7.17
CA PHE A 156 4.47 -0.37 7.85
C PHE A 156 4.35 0.67 8.96
N THR A 157 5.15 0.52 10.00
CA THR A 157 5.35 1.58 11.00
C THR A 157 6.13 2.76 10.44
N SER A 158 7.11 2.47 9.59
CA SER A 158 8.04 3.43 8.99
C SER A 158 8.72 2.80 7.77
N SER A 159 9.36 3.62 6.94
CA SER A 159 10.06 3.15 5.74
C SER A 159 11.36 2.42 6.10
N PRO A 160 11.70 1.29 5.45
CA PRO A 160 13.01 0.65 5.62
C PRO A 160 14.20 1.56 5.23
N THR A 161 14.00 2.57 4.38
CA THR A 161 15.07 3.54 4.04
C THR A 161 15.19 4.69 5.04
N SER A 162 14.20 4.88 5.90
CA SER A 162 14.18 5.89 6.97
C SER A 162 13.53 5.27 8.22
N PRO A 163 14.19 4.26 8.84
CA PRO A 163 13.62 3.55 9.97
C PRO A 163 13.42 4.50 11.17
N GLY A 164 12.44 4.18 12.01
CA GLY A 164 12.24 4.89 13.27
C GLY A 164 13.35 4.56 14.28
N PRO A 165 13.34 5.18 15.47
CA PRO A 165 14.33 4.89 16.52
C PRO A 165 14.39 3.40 16.90
N ASN A 166 13.28 2.70 16.70
CA ASN A 166 13.08 1.28 17.02
C ASN A 166 13.15 0.37 15.78
N GLY A 167 13.66 0.88 14.65
CA GLY A 167 13.57 0.19 13.36
C GLY A 167 12.21 0.39 12.68
N TYR A 168 11.87 -0.54 11.80
CA TYR A 168 10.55 -0.63 11.16
C TYR A 168 9.92 -2.00 11.45
N MET A 169 8.59 -2.03 11.50
CA MET A 169 7.80 -3.24 11.63
C MET A 169 6.71 -3.24 10.56
N ILE A 170 6.32 -4.44 10.14
CA ILE A 170 5.26 -4.69 9.18
C ILE A 170 4.11 -5.37 9.92
N GLY A 171 2.91 -4.83 9.78
CA GLY A 171 1.67 -5.48 10.17
C GLY A 171 0.94 -5.96 8.93
N ALA A 172 0.48 -7.20 8.93
CA ALA A 172 -0.11 -7.85 7.78
C ALA A 172 -1.39 -8.60 8.12
N ILE A 173 -2.33 -8.59 7.17
CA ILE A 173 -3.44 -9.52 7.08
C ILE A 173 -2.90 -10.80 6.47
N VAL A 174 -3.05 -11.92 7.17
CA VAL A 174 -2.64 -13.23 6.67
C VAL A 174 -3.74 -14.27 6.77
N LEU A 175 -3.70 -15.24 5.86
CA LEU A 175 -4.51 -16.45 5.92
C LEU A 175 -3.61 -17.64 6.28
N VAL A 176 -3.96 -18.35 7.35
CA VAL A 176 -3.25 -19.52 7.87
C VAL A 176 -4.28 -20.62 8.12
N CYS A 177 -4.10 -21.80 7.52
CA CYS A 177 -5.05 -22.92 7.66
C CYS A 177 -6.52 -22.50 7.44
N SER A 178 -6.77 -21.67 6.42
CA SER A 178 -8.09 -21.10 6.09
C SER A 178 -8.71 -20.19 7.18
N LYS A 179 -7.91 -19.70 8.12
CA LYS A 179 -8.31 -18.74 9.16
C LYS A 179 -7.56 -17.43 9.02
N TRP A 180 -8.26 -16.33 9.26
CA TRP A 180 -7.69 -14.98 9.19
C TRP A 180 -6.97 -14.63 10.49
N CYS A 181 -5.79 -14.02 10.37
CA CYS A 181 -4.95 -13.62 11.50
C CYS A 181 -4.20 -12.32 11.19
N ALA A 182 -3.88 -11.56 12.24
CA ALA A 182 -2.89 -10.49 12.16
C ALA A 182 -1.49 -11.06 12.37
N ALA A 183 -0.57 -10.75 11.46
CA ALA A 183 0.83 -11.12 11.57
C ALA A 183 1.71 -9.87 11.61
N PHE A 184 2.78 -9.95 12.39
CA PHE A 184 3.73 -8.86 12.57
C PHE A 184 5.15 -9.37 12.34
N TRP A 185 5.97 -8.55 11.68
CA TRP A 185 7.36 -8.89 11.44
C TRP A 185 8.25 -7.66 11.52
N ARG A 186 9.44 -7.84 12.09
CA ARG A 186 10.53 -6.87 12.08
C ARG A 186 11.77 -7.52 11.51
N GLU A 187 12.65 -6.71 10.94
CA GLU A 187 13.92 -7.19 10.42
C GLU A 187 14.71 -7.95 11.50
N GLY A 188 15.25 -9.11 11.11
CA GLY A 188 15.98 -10.03 11.99
C GLY A 188 15.15 -11.15 12.60
N LEU A 189 13.81 -11.08 12.58
CA LEU A 189 12.99 -12.20 13.05
C LEU A 189 12.94 -13.33 12.01
N PRO A 190 13.12 -14.60 12.42
CA PRO A 190 13.11 -15.74 11.51
C PRO A 190 11.70 -16.06 10.97
N ASN A 191 10.65 -15.66 11.70
CA ASN A 191 9.25 -15.91 11.38
C ASN A 191 8.40 -14.68 11.72
N TRP A 192 7.18 -14.63 11.18
CA TRP A 192 6.17 -13.68 11.65
C TRP A 192 5.71 -14.08 13.06
N ILE A 193 5.28 -13.10 13.83
CA ILE A 193 4.66 -13.28 15.15
C ILE A 193 3.21 -12.80 15.11
N THR A 194 2.40 -13.21 16.08
CA THR A 194 1.04 -12.72 16.29
C THR A 194 0.86 -12.27 17.75
N SER A 195 -0.36 -11.89 18.13
CA SER A 195 -0.69 -11.55 19.51
C SER A 195 -0.59 -12.77 20.42
N GLU A 196 -0.14 -12.54 21.66
CA GLU A 196 -0.07 -13.57 22.72
C GLU A 196 -1.43 -13.90 23.35
N SER A 197 -2.49 -13.21 22.92
CA SER A 197 -3.87 -13.52 23.32
C SER A 197 -4.37 -14.83 22.70
N ASP A 198 -5.15 -15.59 23.48
CA ASP A 198 -5.90 -16.77 23.02
C ASP A 198 -6.73 -16.51 21.74
N ASP A 199 -7.15 -15.26 21.52
CA ASP A 199 -7.92 -14.81 20.34
C ASP A 199 -7.00 -14.43 19.15
N VAL A 200 -6.12 -15.36 18.76
CA VAL A 200 -5.25 -15.24 17.56
C VAL A 200 -6.07 -15.09 16.27
N TRP A 201 -7.21 -15.76 16.19
CA TRP A 201 -8.02 -15.85 14.99
C TRP A 201 -9.07 -14.74 14.92
N MET A 202 -9.13 -14.07 13.78
CA MET A 202 -10.16 -13.06 13.54
C MET A 202 -11.49 -13.74 13.20
N ARG A 203 -12.54 -13.40 13.96
CA ARG A 203 -13.90 -13.94 13.77
C ARG A 203 -14.51 -13.59 12.42
N ARG A 204 -14.14 -12.43 11.87
CA ARG A 204 -14.60 -11.93 10.57
C ARG A 204 -13.40 -11.60 9.70
N PRO A 205 -13.50 -11.74 8.37
CA PRO A 205 -12.41 -11.41 7.47
C PRO A 205 -12.01 -9.93 7.63
N PRO A 206 -10.74 -9.62 7.93
CA PRO A 206 -10.22 -8.27 7.82
C PRO A 206 -10.25 -7.82 6.35
N GLN A 207 -10.52 -6.54 6.14
CA GLN A 207 -10.62 -5.92 4.80
C GLN A 207 -9.43 -5.00 4.52
N ASP A 208 -8.89 -4.35 5.56
CA ASP A 208 -7.72 -3.49 5.43
C ASP A 208 -6.95 -3.39 6.76
N VAL A 209 -5.69 -2.98 6.67
CA VAL A 209 -4.77 -2.76 7.79
C VAL A 209 -4.04 -1.42 7.62
N LYS A 210 -3.96 -0.64 8.70
CA LYS A 210 -3.26 0.65 8.72
C LYS A 210 -2.49 0.85 10.01
N PHE A 211 -1.23 1.27 9.91
CA PHE A 211 -0.52 1.80 11.07
C PHE A 211 -0.81 3.31 11.19
N ALA A 212 -1.30 3.72 12.36
CA ALA A 212 -1.59 5.11 12.70
C ALA A 212 -1.49 5.28 14.22
N GLY A 213 -1.15 6.47 14.72
CA GLY A 213 -1.19 6.74 16.17
C GLY A 213 -0.44 5.75 17.08
N GLY A 214 0.59 5.06 16.57
CA GLY A 214 1.34 4.05 17.34
C GLY A 214 0.75 2.63 17.37
N ALA A 215 -0.35 2.37 16.66
CA ALA A 215 -1.01 1.07 16.62
C ALA A 215 -1.30 0.59 15.19
N PHE A 216 -1.40 -0.72 15.01
CA PHE A 216 -1.95 -1.33 13.82
C PHE A 216 -3.45 -1.51 13.97
N PHE A 217 -4.22 -0.85 13.11
CA PHE A 217 -5.67 -0.95 13.03
C PHE A 217 -6.04 -1.93 11.93
N PHE A 218 -6.87 -2.92 12.26
CA PHE A 218 -7.49 -3.82 11.30
C PHE A 218 -8.99 -3.57 11.29
N VAL A 219 -9.56 -3.31 10.11
CA VAL A 219 -11.01 -3.19 9.93
C VAL A 219 -11.58 -4.48 9.37
N THR A 220 -12.64 -4.99 9.99
CA THR A 220 -13.32 -6.21 9.53
C THR A 220 -14.49 -5.90 8.59
N ALA A 221 -15.00 -6.94 7.92
CA ALA A 221 -16.16 -6.82 7.04
C ALA A 221 -17.44 -6.32 7.74
N ASP A 222 -17.54 -6.45 9.06
CA ASP A 222 -18.60 -5.92 9.92
C ASP A 222 -18.22 -4.59 10.61
N GLU A 223 -17.20 -3.89 10.08
CA GLU A 223 -16.78 -2.53 10.50
C GLU A 223 -16.23 -2.44 11.92
N LYS A 224 -15.86 -3.57 12.53
CA LYS A 224 -15.15 -3.59 13.81
C LYS A 224 -13.69 -3.23 13.61
N ILE A 225 -13.10 -2.66 14.66
CA ILE A 225 -11.69 -2.35 14.75
C ILE A 225 -11.03 -3.29 15.76
N VAL A 226 -10.01 -3.99 15.30
CA VAL A 226 -9.06 -4.71 16.16
C VAL A 226 -7.73 -3.99 16.11
N MET A 227 -7.25 -3.55 17.27
CA MET A 227 -6.00 -2.81 17.39
C MET A 227 -4.90 -3.71 17.92
N TYR A 228 -3.69 -3.52 17.41
CA TYR A 228 -2.49 -4.16 17.94
C TYR A 228 -1.42 -3.12 18.19
N VAL A 229 -0.98 -3.05 19.44
CA VAL A 229 0.06 -2.11 19.86
C VAL A 229 1.37 -2.87 20.05
N PRO A 230 2.45 -2.50 19.34
CA PRO A 230 3.77 -3.06 19.60
C PRO A 230 4.27 -2.54 20.95
N THR A 231 4.56 -3.45 21.87
CA THR A 231 5.10 -3.14 23.20
C THR A 231 6.38 -3.92 23.46
N PHE A 232 7.28 -3.37 24.27
CA PHE A 232 8.48 -4.09 24.70
C PHE A 232 8.13 -5.08 25.81
N ALA A 233 8.61 -6.31 25.69
CA ALA A 233 8.55 -7.29 26.76
C ALA A 233 9.75 -7.15 27.70
N GLY A 234 9.58 -6.37 28.77
CA GLY A 234 10.56 -6.32 29.87
C GLY A 234 12.00 -5.99 29.45
N ASP A 235 12.96 -6.66 30.08
CA ASP A 235 14.42 -6.42 29.97
C ASP A 235 15.05 -6.95 28.67
N GLU A 236 14.28 -7.68 27.84
CA GLU A 236 14.74 -8.21 26.56
C GLU A 236 14.18 -7.36 25.42
N ASN A 237 14.99 -7.12 24.39
CA ASN A 237 14.68 -6.25 23.25
C ASN A 237 13.63 -6.86 22.27
N GLN A 238 12.69 -7.62 22.83
CA GLN A 238 11.67 -8.43 22.16
C GLN A 238 10.34 -7.67 22.17
N TYR A 239 9.69 -7.60 21.01
CA TYR A 239 8.38 -6.96 20.87
C TYR A 239 7.28 -7.99 21.05
N VAL A 240 6.27 -7.62 21.84
CA VAL A 240 5.00 -8.32 21.96
C VAL A 240 3.90 -7.46 21.40
N MET A 241 2.98 -8.10 20.68
CA MET A 241 1.85 -7.46 20.05
C MET A 241 0.63 -7.58 20.96
N ARG A 242 0.29 -6.51 21.66
CA ARG A 242 -0.88 -6.49 22.55
C ARG A 242 -2.13 -6.18 21.74
N ARG A 243 -3.08 -7.11 21.76
CA ARG A 243 -4.40 -6.96 21.13
C ARG A 243 -5.32 -6.11 22.02
N PHE A 244 -6.02 -5.17 21.41
CA PHE A 244 -7.10 -4.41 22.02
C PHE A 244 -8.32 -4.43 21.10
N ASP A 245 -9.42 -4.95 21.61
CA ASP A 245 -10.71 -4.94 20.93
C ASP A 245 -11.49 -3.70 21.33
N CYS A 246 -11.97 -2.96 20.32
CA CYS A 246 -12.86 -1.83 20.54
C CYS A 246 -14.31 -2.30 20.38
N ASP A 247 -15.16 -1.97 21.36
CA ASP A 247 -16.58 -2.23 21.30
C ASP A 247 -17.23 -1.24 20.32
N MET A 248 -17.27 -1.64 19.05
CA MET A 248 -17.78 -0.79 17.98
C MET A 248 -19.30 -0.81 17.94
N LEU A 249 -19.90 0.37 18.16
CA LEU A 249 -21.30 0.63 17.83
C LEU A 249 -21.47 0.61 16.31
N GLN A 250 -22.64 0.13 15.88
CA GLN A 250 -23.01 0.22 14.47
C GLN A 250 -23.21 1.68 14.09
N ARG A 251 -22.65 2.06 12.95
CA ARG A 251 -22.84 3.38 12.38
C ARG A 251 -24.22 3.56 11.77
N ASP A 252 -24.58 4.82 11.55
CA ASP A 252 -25.78 5.17 10.82
C ASP A 252 -25.76 4.63 9.38
N GLY A 253 -26.88 4.04 8.97
CA GLY A 253 -27.08 3.42 7.65
C GLY A 253 -26.39 2.07 7.46
N TYR A 254 -25.82 1.44 8.49
CA TYR A 254 -25.24 0.09 8.38
C TYR A 254 -26.29 -0.96 8.00
N ALA A 255 -27.47 -0.91 8.61
CA ALA A 255 -28.56 -1.85 8.33
C ALA A 255 -29.11 -1.71 6.90
N ASP A 256 -29.14 -0.49 6.35
CA ASP A 256 -29.56 -0.23 4.97
C ASP A 256 -28.54 -0.81 3.98
N ASP A 257 -27.25 -0.67 4.29
CA ASP A 257 -26.16 -1.20 3.49
C ASP A 257 -26.16 -2.74 3.45
N LEU A 258 -26.63 -3.42 4.52
CA LEU A 258 -26.80 -4.89 4.54
C LEU A 258 -27.98 -5.38 3.70
N GLN A 259 -29.01 -4.56 3.53
CA GLN A 259 -30.16 -4.87 2.67
C GLN A 259 -29.87 -4.59 1.19
N GLY A 260 -28.85 -3.76 0.93
CA GLY A 260 -28.36 -3.49 -0.42
C GLY A 260 -27.73 -4.72 -1.07
N ASN A 261 -27.73 -4.75 -2.40
CA ASN A 261 -27.06 -5.79 -3.20
C ASN A 261 -25.61 -5.43 -3.59
N ALA A 262 -25.07 -4.33 -3.05
CA ALA A 262 -23.71 -3.90 -3.31
C ALA A 262 -22.71 -4.75 -2.51
N LYS A 263 -21.60 -5.14 -3.14
CA LYS A 263 -20.40 -5.57 -2.41
C LYS A 263 -19.71 -4.32 -1.86
N ILE A 264 -19.45 -4.29 -0.55
CA ILE A 264 -18.85 -3.14 0.12
C ILE A 264 -17.41 -3.48 0.52
N ALA A 265 -16.46 -2.80 -0.10
CA ALA A 265 -15.05 -2.81 0.32
C ALA A 265 -14.79 -1.70 1.34
N ARG A 266 -13.84 -1.95 2.25
CA ARG A 266 -13.49 -1.06 3.36
C ARG A 266 -12.00 -0.78 3.33
N TYR A 267 -11.65 0.50 3.41
CA TYR A 267 -10.27 0.97 3.40
C TYR A 267 -10.01 1.83 4.62
N LEU A 268 -8.83 1.71 5.20
CA LEU A 268 -8.37 2.54 6.30
C LEU A 268 -7.36 3.56 5.80
N VAL A 269 -7.58 4.83 6.13
CA VAL A 269 -6.66 5.91 5.83
C VAL A 269 -6.41 6.76 7.07
N ASP A 270 -5.15 7.08 7.31
CA ASP A 270 -4.78 8.06 8.31
C ASP A 270 -4.77 9.45 7.65
N SER A 271 -5.49 10.38 8.25
CA SER A 271 -5.60 11.76 7.78
C SER A 271 -5.40 12.71 8.95
N ARG A 272 -4.24 13.38 8.98
CA ARG A 272 -3.84 14.31 10.07
C ARG A 272 -3.93 13.66 11.47
N GLY A 273 -3.56 12.38 11.58
CA GLY A 273 -3.60 11.61 12.83
C GLY A 273 -4.99 11.08 13.21
N VAL A 274 -6.01 11.30 12.37
CA VAL A 274 -7.36 10.76 12.54
C VAL A 274 -7.56 9.60 11.57
N LEU A 275 -7.90 8.44 12.11
CA LEU A 275 -8.23 7.26 11.32
C LEU A 275 -9.60 7.43 10.67
N HIS A 276 -9.66 7.19 9.36
CA HIS A 276 -10.89 7.20 8.58
C HIS A 276 -11.10 5.84 7.92
N MET A 277 -12.36 5.44 7.82
CA MET A 277 -12.81 4.33 6.98
C MET A 277 -13.48 4.88 5.72
N VAL A 278 -13.08 4.38 4.56
CA VAL A 278 -13.75 4.66 3.30
C VAL A 278 -14.49 3.40 2.82
N LEU A 279 -15.79 3.53 2.62
CA LEU A 279 -16.63 2.48 2.02
C LEU A 279 -16.70 2.69 0.52
N ARG A 280 -16.49 1.61 -0.22
CA ARG A 280 -16.63 1.57 -1.68
C ARG A 280 -17.74 0.59 -2.05
N TYR A 281 -18.79 1.09 -2.70
CA TYR A 281 -19.96 0.32 -3.09
C TYR A 281 -19.82 -0.18 -4.53
N ILE A 282 -19.72 -1.50 -4.70
CA ILE A 282 -19.45 -2.16 -5.97
C ILE A 282 -20.64 -3.03 -6.36
N TYR A 283 -21.22 -2.78 -7.52
CA TYR A 283 -22.36 -3.53 -8.06
C TYR A 283 -21.91 -4.36 -9.26
N ASN A 284 -22.33 -5.63 -9.33
CA ASN A 284 -21.84 -6.60 -10.32
C ASN A 284 -21.84 -6.08 -11.77
N ASN A 285 -22.88 -5.34 -12.17
CA ASN A 285 -23.05 -4.87 -13.55
C ASN A 285 -22.61 -3.41 -13.78
N GLN A 286 -22.31 -2.66 -12.71
CA GLN A 286 -22.05 -1.21 -12.79
C GLN A 286 -20.66 -0.83 -12.25
N GLY A 287 -19.95 -1.75 -11.59
CA GLY A 287 -18.73 -1.43 -10.88
C GLY A 287 -19.01 -0.51 -9.68
N THR A 288 -18.07 0.37 -9.39
CA THR A 288 -18.17 1.32 -8.30
C THR A 288 -19.09 2.47 -8.67
N THR A 289 -20.09 2.72 -7.83
CA THR A 289 -21.06 3.81 -8.06
C THR A 289 -20.97 4.90 -7.02
N ARG A 290 -20.57 4.55 -5.79
CA ARG A 290 -20.54 5.48 -4.65
C ARG A 290 -19.39 5.16 -3.70
N LEU A 291 -18.84 6.20 -3.09
CA LEU A 291 -17.97 6.10 -1.93
C LEU A 291 -18.53 6.93 -0.76
N ARG A 292 -18.32 6.48 0.46
CA ARG A 292 -18.64 7.22 1.70
C ARG A 292 -17.44 7.19 2.64
N VAL A 293 -17.21 8.29 3.34
CA VAL A 293 -16.11 8.42 4.29
C VAL A 293 -16.68 8.54 5.70
N PHE A 294 -16.01 7.88 6.64
CA PHE A 294 -16.32 7.97 8.05
C PHE A 294 -15.03 8.19 8.85
N LYS A 295 -15.10 8.99 9.90
CA LYS A 295 -14.00 9.14 10.86
C LYS A 295 -14.24 8.22 12.06
N TYR A 296 -13.16 7.59 12.53
CA TYR A 296 -13.18 6.82 13.76
C TYR A 296 -13.34 7.76 14.94
N HIS A 297 -14.30 7.47 15.82
CA HIS A 297 -14.57 8.26 17.00
C HIS A 297 -14.70 7.35 18.22
N VAL A 298 -13.82 7.54 19.19
CA VAL A 298 -13.88 6.85 20.48
C VAL A 298 -14.78 7.65 21.42
N LEU A 299 -15.76 7.00 22.01
CA LEU A 299 -16.65 7.60 22.98
C LEU A 299 -15.95 7.72 24.34
N PRO A 300 -16.36 8.67 25.21
CA PRO A 300 -15.81 8.78 26.55
C PRO A 300 -15.92 7.46 27.31
N GLN A 301 -14.81 7.00 27.90
CA GLN A 301 -14.81 5.79 28.72
C GLN A 301 -15.69 6.00 29.95
N VAL A 302 -16.56 5.01 30.20
CA VAL A 302 -17.48 5.01 31.35
C VAL A 302 -16.82 4.42 32.60
N ALA A 303 -15.85 3.51 32.42
CA ALA A 303 -15.03 2.91 33.47
C ALA A 303 -13.72 2.34 32.89
N ASP A 304 -12.67 2.24 33.69
CA ASP A 304 -11.33 1.79 33.26
C ASP A 304 -11.28 0.29 32.87
N ASP A 305 -12.14 -0.54 33.46
CA ASP A 305 -12.18 -1.99 33.21
C ASP A 305 -13.05 -2.39 32.00
N VAL A 306 -13.67 -1.43 31.32
CA VAL A 306 -14.55 -1.68 30.16
C VAL A 306 -13.78 -1.36 28.88
N PRO A 307 -13.82 -2.23 27.84
CA PRO A 307 -13.24 -1.93 26.55
C PRO A 307 -13.71 -0.58 26.02
N PRO A 308 -12.84 0.21 25.35
CA PRO A 308 -13.25 1.49 24.79
C PRO A 308 -14.36 1.27 23.76
N THR A 309 -15.45 2.04 23.87
CA THR A 309 -16.51 2.04 22.88
C THR A 309 -16.18 3.00 21.75
N GLY A 310 -16.36 2.57 20.50
CA GLY A 310 -16.10 3.38 19.32
C GLY A 310 -17.28 3.41 18.36
N THR A 311 -17.29 4.37 17.45
CA THR A 311 -18.25 4.45 16.34
C THR A 311 -17.60 5.09 15.11
N TRP A 312 -18.30 5.03 13.98
CA TRP A 312 -17.92 5.68 12.73
C TRP A 312 -18.86 6.86 12.46
N LEU A 313 -18.31 8.07 12.42
CA LEU A 313 -19.08 9.29 12.14
C LEU A 313 -18.93 9.67 10.67
N SER A 314 -20.05 9.93 9.99
CA SER A 314 -20.04 10.29 8.56
C SER A 314 -19.26 11.58 8.32
N VAL A 315 -18.50 11.61 7.23
CA VAL A 315 -17.70 12.75 6.77
C VAL A 315 -18.11 13.10 5.35
N SER A 316 -18.50 14.36 5.14
CA SER A 316 -18.93 14.88 3.83
C SER A 316 -17.84 15.63 3.07
N GLU A 317 -16.74 15.97 3.73
CA GLU A 317 -15.62 16.72 3.14
C GLU A 317 -14.29 16.34 3.78
N LEU A 318 -13.19 16.58 3.06
CA LEU A 318 -11.84 16.21 3.50
C LEU A 318 -10.95 17.43 3.77
N ASP A 319 -11.52 18.61 3.98
CA ASP A 319 -10.81 19.82 4.43
C ASP A 319 -9.50 20.12 3.68
N GLY A 320 -9.58 20.13 2.34
CA GLY A 320 -8.44 20.40 1.46
C GLY A 320 -7.53 19.19 1.21
N GLN A 321 -7.94 17.99 1.63
CA GLN A 321 -7.21 16.75 1.38
C GLN A 321 -7.86 15.91 0.28
N MET A 322 -7.07 15.04 -0.33
CA MET A 322 -7.51 13.98 -1.24
C MET A 322 -7.01 12.63 -0.75
N LEU A 323 -7.73 11.57 -1.08
CA LEU A 323 -7.41 10.21 -0.66
C LEU A 323 -7.03 9.34 -1.85
N PHE A 324 -6.04 8.47 -1.65
CA PHE A 324 -5.66 7.40 -2.57
C PHE A 324 -5.92 6.08 -1.85
N LEU A 325 -6.89 5.29 -2.32
CA LEU A 325 -7.31 4.06 -1.65
C LEU A 325 -6.53 2.86 -2.13
N GLY A 326 -6.03 2.05 -1.21
CA GLY A 326 -5.43 0.75 -1.50
C GLY A 326 -5.19 -0.04 -0.23
N GLN A 327 -5.41 -1.35 -0.28
CA GLN A 327 -5.23 -2.20 0.90
C GLN A 327 -3.78 -2.14 1.39
N GLY A 328 -3.59 -1.83 2.68
CA GLY A 328 -2.29 -1.67 3.33
C GLY A 328 -1.55 -0.38 2.98
N CYS A 329 -1.98 0.36 1.96
CA CYS A 329 -1.25 1.48 1.37
C CYS A 329 -2.06 2.75 1.12
N SER A 330 -3.30 2.85 1.62
CA SER A 330 -4.09 4.07 1.46
C SER A 330 -3.35 5.31 2.00
N ARG A 331 -3.47 6.45 1.31
CA ARG A 331 -2.82 7.71 1.67
C ARG A 331 -3.76 8.91 1.60
N SER A 332 -3.56 9.85 2.51
CA SER A 332 -4.17 11.17 2.49
C SER A 332 -3.11 12.22 2.17
N ILE A 333 -3.44 13.19 1.32
CA ILE A 333 -2.51 14.20 0.80
C ILE A 333 -3.18 15.57 0.74
N GLU A 334 -2.44 16.61 1.13
CA GLU A 334 -2.84 18.00 1.04
C GLU A 334 -2.89 18.47 -0.42
N VAL A 335 -4.05 18.92 -0.89
CA VAL A 335 -4.26 19.35 -2.28
C VAL A 335 -3.57 20.66 -2.60
N ALA A 336 -3.40 21.56 -1.62
CA ALA A 336 -2.74 22.85 -1.81
C ALA A 336 -1.30 22.76 -2.35
N GLN A 337 -0.69 21.58 -2.30
CA GLN A 337 0.65 21.30 -2.81
C GLN A 337 0.66 20.89 -4.30
N PHE A 338 -0.51 20.68 -4.91
CA PHE A 338 -0.65 20.09 -6.24
C PHE A 338 -1.69 20.83 -7.09
N GLU A 339 -1.23 21.60 -8.07
CA GLU A 339 -2.11 22.26 -9.04
C GLU A 339 -2.88 21.23 -9.89
N GLY A 340 -4.14 21.54 -10.20
CA GLY A 340 -5.01 20.68 -11.02
C GLY A 340 -5.63 19.48 -10.29
N PHE A 341 -5.47 19.41 -8.97
CA PHE A 341 -6.16 18.47 -8.08
C PHE A 341 -7.24 19.19 -7.28
N GLU A 342 -8.27 18.43 -6.90
CA GLU A 342 -9.44 18.95 -6.19
C GLU A 342 -9.49 18.36 -4.79
N GLY A 343 -9.78 19.21 -3.79
CA GLY A 343 -10.10 18.77 -2.43
C GLY A 343 -11.28 17.81 -2.42
N SER A 344 -11.37 16.99 -1.37
CA SER A 344 -12.49 16.06 -1.19
C SER A 344 -12.63 15.02 -2.33
N THR A 345 -11.53 14.74 -3.05
CA THR A 345 -11.47 13.73 -4.12
C THR A 345 -10.82 12.45 -3.61
N ILE A 346 -11.40 11.31 -3.99
CA ILE A 346 -10.93 9.97 -3.63
C ILE A 346 -10.57 9.22 -4.92
N TYR A 347 -9.32 8.78 -5.03
CA TYR A 347 -8.78 7.98 -6.13
C TYR A 347 -8.73 6.51 -5.72
N PHE A 348 -9.21 5.60 -6.56
CA PHE A 348 -9.23 4.18 -6.27
C PHE A 348 -8.86 3.32 -7.49
N PRO A 349 -8.00 2.30 -7.32
CA PRO A 349 -7.68 1.31 -8.34
C PRO A 349 -8.69 0.16 -8.36
N ASP A 350 -8.59 -0.70 -9.35
CA ASP A 350 -9.36 -1.94 -9.47
C ASP A 350 -8.57 -3.01 -8.73
N ASP A 351 -8.62 -2.89 -7.40
CA ASP A 351 -7.89 -3.72 -6.46
C ASP A 351 -8.58 -5.05 -6.15
N ARG A 352 -9.61 -5.41 -6.94
CA ARG A 352 -10.52 -6.55 -6.78
C ARG A 352 -9.94 -7.69 -5.93
N PHE A 353 -10.23 -7.60 -4.65
CA PHE A 353 -10.15 -8.70 -3.69
C PHE A 353 -11.47 -9.47 -3.75
N ILE A 354 -11.50 -10.59 -4.47
CA ILE A 354 -12.50 -11.63 -4.23
C ILE A 354 -11.73 -12.81 -3.61
N PRO A 355 -12.01 -13.20 -2.34
CA PRO A 355 -11.53 -14.45 -1.78
C PRO A 355 -11.99 -15.68 -2.59
N ASP A 356 -13.12 -15.54 -3.31
CA ASP A 356 -13.66 -16.56 -4.20
C ASP A 356 -13.56 -16.11 -5.67
N PRO A 357 -12.63 -16.66 -6.46
CA PRO A 357 -12.73 -16.50 -7.90
C PRO A 357 -13.97 -17.25 -8.38
N GLU A 358 -14.94 -16.56 -8.99
CA GLU A 358 -15.81 -17.27 -9.92
C GLU A 358 -14.91 -17.91 -10.99
N PRO A 359 -15.09 -19.20 -11.29
CA PRO A 359 -14.29 -19.89 -12.27
C PRO A 359 -14.56 -19.29 -13.65
N THR A 360 -13.68 -18.41 -14.12
CA THR A 360 -13.67 -18.02 -15.54
C THR A 360 -13.28 -19.22 -16.38
N VAL A 361 -13.94 -19.39 -17.53
CA VAL A 361 -13.83 -20.53 -18.48
C VAL A 361 -12.38 -20.90 -18.85
N ASP A 362 -11.44 -19.95 -18.77
CA ASP A 362 -10.03 -20.16 -19.14
C ASP A 362 -9.06 -20.36 -17.96
N ASN A 363 -9.55 -20.47 -16.72
CA ASN A 363 -8.75 -20.69 -15.51
C ASN A 363 -7.59 -19.69 -15.27
N ARG A 364 -7.57 -18.55 -15.98
CA ARG A 364 -6.60 -17.45 -15.83
C ARG A 364 -7.25 -16.27 -15.11
N ARG A 365 -6.70 -15.90 -13.95
CA ARG A 365 -7.06 -14.65 -13.26
C ARG A 365 -6.64 -13.47 -14.14
N SER A 366 -7.60 -12.82 -14.78
CA SER A 366 -7.37 -11.53 -15.44
C SER A 366 -7.98 -10.40 -14.61
N TYR A 367 -7.20 -9.35 -14.37
CA TYR A 367 -7.65 -8.12 -13.71
C TYR A 367 -7.99 -7.13 -14.81
N SER A 368 -9.26 -6.79 -14.97
CA SER A 368 -9.75 -6.03 -16.13
C SER A 368 -9.54 -4.52 -16.03
N PHE A 369 -9.09 -3.98 -14.89
CA PHE A 369 -8.79 -2.55 -14.69
C PHE A 369 -9.95 -1.61 -15.09
N ILE A 370 -11.18 -2.14 -15.19
CA ILE A 370 -12.35 -1.38 -15.62
C ILE A 370 -12.97 -0.61 -14.45
N ASP A 371 -12.84 -1.13 -13.23
CA ASP A 371 -13.44 -0.54 -12.04
C ASP A 371 -12.40 0.33 -11.30
N MET A 372 -11.94 1.37 -11.99
CA MET A 372 -10.99 2.35 -11.47
C MET A 372 -11.51 3.75 -11.71
N GLY A 373 -11.33 4.62 -10.72
CA GLY A 373 -11.87 5.96 -10.82
C GLY A 373 -11.38 6.95 -9.80
N LYS A 374 -11.94 8.15 -9.93
CA LYS A 374 -11.96 9.16 -8.89
C LYS A 374 -13.40 9.50 -8.53
N TYR A 375 -13.63 9.87 -7.28
CA TYR A 375 -14.94 10.23 -6.75
C TYR A 375 -14.82 11.51 -5.93
N SER A 376 -15.63 12.51 -6.24
CA SER A 376 -15.70 13.75 -5.47
C SER A 376 -16.82 13.64 -4.43
N LEU A 377 -16.51 13.90 -3.15
CA LEU A 377 -17.50 13.93 -2.08
C LEU A 377 -18.42 15.16 -2.15
N GLN A 378 -17.98 16.22 -2.84
CA GLN A 378 -18.68 17.51 -2.91
C GLN A 378 -19.41 17.74 -4.24
N GLY A 379 -19.31 16.83 -5.22
CA GLY A 379 -19.83 17.06 -6.56
C GLY A 379 -21.37 17.01 -6.65
N GLU A 380 -21.98 18.05 -7.25
CA GLU A 380 -23.43 18.11 -7.56
C GLU A 380 -23.89 17.00 -8.52
N GLN A 381 -22.96 16.40 -9.29
CA GLN A 381 -23.18 15.24 -10.15
C GLN A 381 -22.58 13.95 -9.56
N GLY A 382 -22.83 13.70 -8.27
CA GLY A 382 -22.27 12.59 -7.47
C GLY A 382 -22.16 11.26 -8.24
N GLY A 383 -20.98 10.99 -8.76
CA GLY A 383 -20.72 9.85 -9.62
C GLY A 383 -19.23 9.59 -9.77
N VAL A 384 -18.88 8.32 -9.98
CA VAL A 384 -17.51 7.90 -10.26
C VAL A 384 -17.09 8.37 -11.65
N GLN A 385 -15.93 9.03 -11.72
CA GLN A 385 -15.30 9.41 -12.98
C GLN A 385 -14.12 8.48 -13.29
N PRO A 386 -13.94 8.00 -14.54
CA PRO A 386 -12.81 7.16 -14.91
C PRO A 386 -11.47 7.86 -14.62
N TRP A 387 -10.59 7.17 -13.90
CA TRP A 387 -9.24 7.64 -13.59
C TRP A 387 -8.31 6.46 -13.27
N PRO A 388 -7.04 6.44 -13.75
CA PRO A 388 -6.46 7.32 -14.77
C PRO A 388 -7.28 7.33 -16.07
N PRO A 389 -7.08 8.34 -16.95
CA PRO A 389 -7.73 8.36 -18.26
C PRO A 389 -7.56 7.02 -18.98
N VAL A 390 -8.64 6.54 -19.62
CA VAL A 390 -8.71 5.19 -20.17
C VAL A 390 -7.65 4.96 -21.26
N ASP A 391 -7.32 6.00 -22.02
CA ASP A 391 -6.26 6.00 -23.04
C ASP A 391 -4.84 5.97 -22.46
N ARG A 392 -4.70 6.17 -21.13
CA ARG A 392 -3.41 6.25 -20.43
C ARG A 392 -3.13 5.07 -19.52
N ARG A 393 -3.97 4.04 -19.52
CA ARG A 393 -3.77 2.83 -18.72
C ARG A 393 -3.87 1.58 -19.58
N PRO A 394 -3.16 0.49 -19.21
CA PRO A 394 -3.33 -0.80 -19.88
C PRO A 394 -4.75 -1.33 -19.68
N ALA A 395 -5.20 -2.18 -20.60
CA ALA A 395 -6.55 -2.74 -20.56
C ALA A 395 -6.72 -3.85 -19.50
N ARG A 396 -5.63 -4.52 -19.10
CA ARG A 396 -5.67 -5.64 -18.13
C ARG A 396 -4.31 -5.94 -17.51
N SER A 397 -4.34 -6.68 -16.40
CA SER A 397 -3.22 -7.50 -15.91
C SER A 397 -3.56 -8.97 -15.92
N ASP A 398 -2.55 -9.80 -16.13
CA ASP A 398 -2.61 -11.26 -16.12
C ASP A 398 -2.19 -11.88 -14.78
N LYS A 399 -1.78 -11.07 -13.79
CA LYS A 399 -1.24 -11.57 -12.52
C LYS A 399 -1.68 -10.83 -11.26
N ALA A 400 -1.75 -9.50 -11.27
CA ALA A 400 -1.98 -8.72 -10.07
C ALA A 400 -2.80 -7.45 -10.33
N PRO A 401 -3.59 -6.97 -9.35
CA PRO A 401 -4.28 -5.70 -9.46
C PRO A 401 -3.29 -4.51 -9.48
N PRO A 402 -3.71 -3.30 -9.89
CA PRO A 402 -2.89 -2.11 -9.77
C PRO A 402 -2.64 -1.80 -8.30
N THR A 403 -1.47 -1.23 -8.00
CA THR A 403 -1.14 -0.83 -6.62
C THR A 403 -0.50 0.55 -6.59
N TRP A 404 -0.77 1.29 -5.52
CA TRP A 404 -0.09 2.55 -5.28
C TRP A 404 1.35 2.31 -4.88
N TRP A 405 2.24 3.03 -5.52
CA TRP A 405 3.63 3.13 -5.14
C TRP A 405 3.88 4.46 -4.45
N LEU A 406 4.45 4.38 -3.24
CA LEU A 406 4.64 5.48 -2.32
C LEU A 406 6.12 5.87 -2.27
N HIS A 407 6.40 7.13 -2.55
CA HIS A 407 7.73 7.62 -2.92
C HIS A 407 8.72 7.81 -1.77
#